data_AF-A0AAP9REL9-F1
#
_entry.id   AF-A0AAP9REL9-F1
#
_cell.length_a   1.000
_cell.length_b   1.000
_cell.length_c   1.000
_cell.angle_alpha   90.00
_cell.angle_beta   90.00
_cell.angle_gamma   90.00
#
_symmetry.space_group_name_H-M   'P 1'
#
loop_
_entity.id
_entity.type
_entity.pdbx_description
1 polymer ?
#
loop_
_entity_poly.entity_id
_entity_poly.type
_entity_poly.pdbx_seq_one_letter_code
_entity_poly.pdbx_strand_id
1 'polypeptide(L)'
;MEFLERLTAYMKDNNVKQIDIINKDKSLSKGYVSMVVNGKRQPNTEFLNALSKLSGRSINWWLHGVDNYDNLYALNELLNFFIDNGSIDKDGNMDSETKDIIDTMLKKEIRVKLQNKKA
;
A
#
# COMPACT_ATOMS: atom_id res chain seq x y z
N MET A 1 13.42 -8.12 -0.17
CA MET A 1 13.25 -7.62 -1.55
C MET A 1 12.74 -6.20 -1.42
N GLU A 2 13.35 -5.27 -2.14
CA GLU A 2 12.93 -3.87 -2.14
C GLU A 2 11.72 -3.66 -3.07
N PHE A 3 11.00 -2.53 -2.94
CA PHE A 3 9.80 -2.24 -3.77
C PHE A 3 10.08 -2.39 -5.27
N LEU A 4 11.18 -1.80 -5.75
CA LEU A 4 11.52 -1.80 -7.17
C LEU A 4 11.80 -3.22 -7.68
N GLU A 5 12.50 -4.04 -6.90
CA GLU A 5 12.77 -5.43 -7.24
C GLU A 5 11.46 -6.24 -7.35
N ARG A 6 10.54 -6.06 -6.40
CA ARG A 6 9.19 -6.67 -6.47
C ARG A 6 8.44 -6.25 -7.73
N LEU A 7 8.46 -4.96 -8.04
CA LEU A 7 7.79 -4.40 -9.21
C LEU A 7 8.37 -4.98 -10.51
N THR A 8 9.69 -4.98 -10.66
CA THR A 8 10.35 -5.52 -11.84
C THR A 8 10.11 -7.02 -12.00
N ALA A 9 10.21 -7.80 -10.92
CA ALA A 9 9.93 -9.23 -10.93
C ALA A 9 8.47 -9.51 -11.33
N TYR A 10 7.51 -8.86 -10.66
CA TYR A 10 6.09 -9.00 -10.99
C TYR A 10 5.79 -8.65 -12.45
N MET A 11 6.34 -7.54 -12.95
CA MET A 11 6.13 -7.12 -14.33
C MET A 11 6.65 -8.15 -15.34
N LYS A 12 7.84 -8.70 -15.08
CA LYS A 12 8.44 -9.74 -15.91
C LYS A 12 7.64 -11.03 -15.87
N ASP A 13 7.34 -11.53 -14.67
CA ASP A 13 6.72 -12.84 -14.45
C ASP A 13 5.27 -12.89 -14.96
N ASN A 14 4.58 -11.74 -14.98
CA ASN A 14 3.18 -11.63 -15.41
C ASN A 14 3.02 -10.95 -16.78
N ASN A 15 4.13 -10.68 -17.49
CA ASN A 15 4.14 -9.97 -18.78
C ASN A 15 3.37 -8.63 -18.74
N VAL A 16 3.44 -7.92 -17.62
CA VAL A 16 2.77 -6.64 -17.40
C VAL A 16 3.62 -5.52 -17.99
N LYS A 17 3.00 -4.68 -18.81
CA LYS A 17 3.61 -3.49 -19.40
C LYS A 17 3.20 -2.25 -18.60
N GLN A 18 3.99 -1.18 -18.71
CA GLN A 18 3.67 0.10 -18.07
C GLN A 18 2.26 0.63 -18.43
N ILE A 19 1.81 0.36 -19.66
CA ILE A 19 0.46 0.74 -20.12
C ILE A 19 -0.66 0.03 -19.34
N ASP A 20 -0.41 -1.18 -18.86
CA ASP A 20 -1.41 -1.94 -18.10
C ASP A 20 -1.63 -1.32 -16.72
N ILE A 21 -0.57 -0.79 -16.10
CA ILE A 21 -0.65 -0.02 -14.85
C ILE A 21 -1.48 1.26 -15.07
N ILE A 22 -1.19 2.01 -16.14
CA ILE A 22 -1.92 3.23 -16.50
C ILE A 22 -3.39 2.94 -16.80
N ASN A 23 -3.70 1.76 -17.33
CA ASN A 23 -5.08 1.36 -17.60
C ASN A 23 -5.88 1.06 -16.32
N LYS A 24 -5.22 0.85 -15.17
CA LYS A 24 -5.89 0.66 -13.87
C LYS A 24 -6.18 1.97 -13.14
N ASP A 25 -5.47 3.05 -13.48
CA ASP A 25 -5.77 4.39 -12.98
C ASP A 25 -5.39 5.47 -14.01
N LYS A 26 -6.41 6.15 -14.56
CA LYS A 26 -6.25 7.15 -15.62
C LYS A 26 -5.64 8.47 -15.13
N SER A 27 -5.51 8.66 -13.82
CA SER A 27 -4.81 9.82 -13.24
C SER A 27 -3.28 9.70 -13.40
N LEU A 28 -2.77 8.49 -13.60
CA LEU A 28 -1.34 8.23 -13.79
C LEU A 28 -0.87 8.65 -15.18
N SER A 29 0.11 9.56 -15.22
CA SER A 29 0.79 9.92 -16.47
C SER A 29 1.83 8.86 -16.86
N LYS A 30 2.04 8.68 -18.19
CA LYS A 30 3.09 7.80 -18.74
C LYS A 30 4.48 8.11 -18.19
N GLY A 31 4.82 9.40 -18.13
CA GLY A 31 6.12 9.87 -17.63
C GLY A 31 6.32 9.50 -16.17
N TYR A 32 5.29 9.67 -15.35
CA TYR A 32 5.33 9.30 -13.93
C TYR A 32 5.53 7.79 -13.74
N VAL A 33 4.72 6.96 -14.41
CA VAL A 33 4.85 5.49 -14.34
C VAL A 33 6.25 5.04 -14.77
N SER A 34 6.79 5.62 -15.84
CA SER A 34 8.16 5.33 -16.28
C SER A 34 9.21 5.71 -15.23
N MET A 35 9.07 6.86 -14.57
CA MET A 35 10.00 7.25 -13.50
C MET A 35 9.96 6.29 -12.31
N VAL A 36 8.77 5.82 -11.90
CA VAL A 36 8.62 4.86 -10.81
C VAL A 36 9.20 3.49 -11.17
N VAL A 37 8.87 2.97 -12.36
CA VAL A 37 9.36 1.65 -12.84
C VAL A 37 10.88 1.63 -13.01
N ASN A 38 11.51 2.78 -13.24
CA ASN A 38 12.96 2.92 -13.32
C ASN A 38 13.62 3.34 -12.00
N GLY A 39 12.89 3.36 -10.89
CA GLY A 39 13.42 3.72 -9.56
C GLY A 39 13.81 5.19 -9.39
N LYS A 40 13.45 6.07 -10.34
CA LYS A 40 13.78 7.50 -10.32
C LYS A 40 12.81 8.32 -9.47
N ARG A 41 11.68 7.74 -9.09
CA ARG A 41 10.65 8.38 -8.26
C ARG A 41 9.95 7.33 -7.40
N GLN A 42 9.59 7.71 -6.18
CA GLN A 42 8.79 6.87 -5.29
C GLN A 42 7.34 6.74 -5.78
N PRO A 43 6.68 5.60 -5.56
CA PRO A 43 5.28 5.42 -5.89
C PRO A 43 4.39 6.27 -4.97
N ASN A 44 3.25 6.71 -5.50
CA ASN A 44 2.19 7.40 -4.78
C ASN A 44 1.01 6.45 -4.61
N THR A 45 0.00 6.91 -3.88
CA THR A 45 -1.20 6.13 -3.58
C THR A 45 -1.91 5.65 -4.84
N GLU A 46 -2.04 6.48 -5.88
CA GLU A 46 -2.67 6.10 -7.15
C GLU A 46 -1.92 4.96 -7.85
N PHE A 47 -0.58 5.00 -7.85
CA PHE A 47 0.24 3.93 -8.42
C PHE A 47 0.10 2.63 -7.64
N LEU A 48 0.14 2.70 -6.31
CA LEU A 48 -0.02 1.54 -5.44
C LEU A 48 -1.42 0.93 -5.56
N ASN A 49 -2.46 1.76 -5.68
CA ASN A 49 -3.82 1.33 -5.98
C ASN A 49 -3.93 0.64 -7.33
N ALA A 50 -3.30 1.20 -8.38
CA ALA A 50 -3.25 0.60 -9.70
C ALA A 50 -2.59 -0.79 -9.67
N LEU A 51 -1.47 -0.93 -8.96
CA LEU A 51 -0.81 -2.22 -8.75
C LEU A 51 -1.67 -3.21 -7.96
N SER A 52 -2.34 -2.75 -6.90
CA SER A 52 -3.24 -3.59 -6.11
C SER A 52 -4.39 -4.14 -6.96
N LYS A 53 -5.05 -3.27 -7.74
CA LYS A 53 -6.10 -3.67 -8.70
C LYS A 53 -5.60 -4.61 -9.79
N LEU A 54 -4.34 -4.47 -10.21
CA LEU A 54 -3.76 -5.30 -11.27
C LEU A 54 -3.38 -6.70 -10.76
N SER A 55 -2.79 -6.76 -9.56
CA SER A 55 -2.16 -7.95 -9.00
C SER A 55 -3.04 -8.73 -8.02
N GLY A 56 -4.10 -8.11 -7.49
CA GLY A 56 -4.86 -8.64 -6.36
C GLY A 56 -4.08 -8.62 -5.03
N ARG A 57 -2.84 -8.11 -5.02
CA ARG A 57 -2.01 -7.97 -3.82
C ARG A 57 -2.39 -6.71 -3.05
N SER A 58 -2.21 -6.76 -1.73
CA SER A 58 -2.40 -5.58 -0.89
C SER A 58 -1.32 -4.52 -1.21
N ILE A 59 -1.64 -3.24 -0.97
CA ILE A 59 -0.65 -2.16 -1.02
C ILE A 59 0.51 -2.46 -0.05
N ASN A 60 0.21 -3.06 1.09
CA ASN A 60 1.19 -3.45 2.08
C ASN A 60 2.21 -4.45 1.54
N TRP A 61 1.75 -5.46 0.77
CA TRP A 61 2.65 -6.39 0.12
C TRP A 61 3.58 -5.69 -0.87
N TRP A 62 3.09 -4.67 -1.57
CA TRP A 62 3.92 -3.88 -2.47
C TRP A 62 5.02 -3.12 -1.72
N LEU A 63 4.69 -2.49 -0.60
CA LEU A 63 5.63 -1.69 0.18
C LEU A 63 6.60 -2.55 1.01
N HIS A 64 6.15 -3.68 1.56
CA HIS A 64 6.91 -4.43 2.56
C HIS A 64 7.11 -5.91 2.23
N GLY A 65 6.52 -6.43 1.16
CA GLY A 65 6.65 -7.84 0.73
C GLY A 65 5.84 -8.83 1.57
N VAL A 66 4.94 -8.35 2.43
CA VAL A 66 4.11 -9.18 3.32
C VAL A 66 2.62 -8.86 3.12
N ASP A 67 1.81 -9.87 2.79
CA ASP A 67 0.37 -9.71 2.52
C ASP A 67 -0.45 -9.50 3.81
N ASN A 68 0.06 -9.97 4.94
CA ASN A 68 -0.50 -9.73 6.26
C ASN A 68 0.63 -9.35 7.21
N TYR A 69 0.40 -8.32 8.02
CA TYR A 69 1.09 -8.21 9.29
C TYR A 69 0.40 -9.17 10.27
N ASP A 70 1.15 -10.15 10.77
CA ASP A 70 0.64 -11.09 11.77
C ASP A 70 0.55 -10.52 13.18
N ASN A 71 0.90 -9.25 13.43
CA ASN A 71 0.74 -8.64 14.74
C ASN A 71 0.70 -7.11 14.67
N LEU A 72 0.25 -6.49 15.77
CA LEU A 72 0.36 -5.08 16.25
C LEU A 72 1.21 -4.07 15.47
N TYR A 73 2.32 -4.52 14.88
CA TYR A 73 3.17 -3.75 13.99
C TYR A 73 2.39 -3.10 12.83
N ALA A 74 1.34 -3.76 12.34
CA ALA A 74 0.55 -3.30 11.19
C ALA A 74 -0.08 -1.91 11.37
N LEU A 75 -0.69 -1.68 12.54
CA LEU A 75 -1.37 -0.42 12.82
C LEU A 75 -0.34 0.69 13.02
N ASN A 76 0.79 0.37 13.66
CA ASN A 76 1.86 1.33 13.88
C ASN A 76 2.46 1.82 12.54
N GLU A 77 2.74 0.90 11.62
CA GLU A 77 3.27 1.26 10.30
C GLU A 77 2.24 2.02 9.45
N LEU A 78 0.95 1.66 9.56
CA LEU A 78 -0.14 2.38 8.90
C LEU A 78 -0.25 3.83 9.42
N LEU A 79 -0.14 4.03 10.74
CA LEU A 79 -0.14 5.35 11.34
C LEU A 79 1.09 6.16 10.90
N ASN A 80 2.28 5.56 10.91
CA ASN A 80 3.50 6.21 10.43
C ASN A 80 3.34 6.67 8.97
N PHE A 81 2.82 5.80 8.09
CA PHE A 81 2.57 6.16 6.69
C PHE A 81 1.66 7.37 6.54
N PHE A 82 0.54 7.41 7.28
CA PHE A 82 -0.40 8.52 7.22
C PHE A 82 0.12 9.81 7.89
N ILE A 83 1.02 9.70 8.86
CA ILE A 83 1.72 10.84 9.43
C ILE A 83 2.72 11.39 8.41
N ASP A 84 3.55 10.52 7.84
CA ASP A 84 4.62 10.89 6.91
C ASP A 84 4.10 11.52 5.62
N ASN A 85 2.91 11.10 5.16
CA ASN A 85 2.27 11.65 3.97
C ASN A 85 1.36 12.87 4.25
N GLY A 86 1.19 13.25 5.53
CA GLY A 86 0.39 14.39 5.95
C GLY A 86 -1.12 14.17 6.02
N SER A 87 -1.61 12.94 5.86
CA SER A 87 -3.02 12.58 6.07
C SER A 87 -3.45 12.63 7.55
N ILE A 88 -2.50 12.50 8.48
CA ILE A 88 -2.70 12.75 9.92
C ILE A 88 -1.85 13.96 10.31
N ASP A 89 -2.49 15.00 10.84
CA ASP A 89 -1.78 16.17 11.32
C ASP A 89 -1.16 15.95 12.72
N LYS A 90 -0.37 16.92 13.17
CA LYS A 90 0.31 16.90 14.48
C LYS A 90 -0.64 16.78 15.68
N ASP A 91 -1.91 17.14 15.50
CA ASP A 91 -2.95 17.12 16.53
C ASP A 91 -3.80 15.83 16.42
N GLY A 92 -3.48 14.96 15.46
CA GLY A 92 -4.15 13.68 15.21
C GLY A 92 -5.43 13.80 14.36
N ASN A 93 -5.69 14.95 13.74
CA ASN A 93 -6.84 15.10 12.84
C ASN A 93 -6.54 14.48 11.49
N MET A 94 -7.60 13.95 10.87
CA MET A 94 -7.55 13.25 9.59
C MET A 94 -8.93 13.32 8.92
N ASP A 95 -8.96 13.12 7.60
CA ASP A 95 -10.22 13.02 6.86
C ASP A 95 -10.99 11.72 7.18
N SER A 96 -12.24 11.65 6.72
CA SER A 96 -13.11 10.50 6.98
C SER A 96 -12.58 9.21 6.36
N GLU A 97 -11.93 9.30 5.19
CA GLU A 97 -11.40 8.12 4.50
C GLU A 97 -10.23 7.50 5.28
N THR A 98 -9.26 8.33 5.70
CA THR A 98 -8.11 7.94 6.52
C THR A 98 -8.59 7.34 7.84
N LYS A 99 -9.60 7.96 8.47
CA LYS A 99 -10.21 7.45 9.70
C LYS A 99 -10.84 6.07 9.53
N ASP A 100 -11.59 5.85 8.46
CA ASP A 100 -12.24 4.56 8.18
C ASP A 100 -11.23 3.45 7.93
N ILE A 101 -10.12 3.76 7.25
CA ILE A 101 -9.02 2.82 7.01
C ILE A 101 -8.35 2.42 8.34
N ILE A 102 -8.02 3.40 9.19
CA ILE A 102 -7.40 3.16 10.50
C ILE A 102 -8.34 2.36 11.41
N ASP A 103 -9.62 2.72 11.47
CA ASP A 103 -10.62 2.01 12.27
C ASP A 103 -10.80 0.55 11.81
N THR A 104 -10.78 0.31 10.50
CA THR A 104 -10.81 -1.04 9.92
C THR A 104 -9.61 -1.87 10.39
N MET A 105 -8.40 -1.30 10.35
CA MET A 105 -7.20 -1.98 10.78
C MET A 105 -7.19 -2.25 12.29
N LEU A 106 -7.57 -1.26 13.09
CA LEU A 106 -7.72 -1.38 14.54
C LEU A 106 -8.72 -2.50 14.90
N LYS A 107 -9.88 -2.55 14.24
CA LYS A 107 -10.87 -3.62 14.44
C LYS A 107 -10.30 -5.00 14.09
N LYS A 108 -9.54 -5.12 13.00
CA LYS A 108 -8.87 -6.37 12.64
C LYS A 108 -7.90 -6.80 13.75
N GLU A 109 -7.11 -5.86 14.26
CA GLU A 109 -6.13 -6.15 15.31
C GLU A 109 -6.79 -6.57 16.63
N ILE A 110 -7.87 -5.88 17.03
CA ILE A 110 -8.68 -6.26 18.20
C ILE A 110 -9.22 -7.68 18.05
N ARG A 111 -9.74 -8.06 16.87
CA ARG A 111 -10.25 -9.42 16.62
C ARG A 111 -9.17 -10.49 16.80
N VAL A 112 -7.97 -10.26 16.27
CA VAL A 112 -6.83 -11.18 16.43
C VAL A 112 -6.47 -11.34 17.91
N LYS A 113 -6.36 -10.24 18.65
CA LYS A 113 -6.09 -10.28 20.10
C LYS A 113 -7.15 -11.04 20.88
N LEU A 114 -8.43 -10.86 20.54
CA LEU A 114 -9.54 -11.56 21.19
C LEU A 114 -9.53 -13.06 20.87
N GLN A 115 -9.15 -13.46 19.65
CA GLN A 115 -8.99 -14.85 19.27
C GLN A 115 -7.84 -15.51 20.05
N ASN A 116 -6.69 -14.85 20.12
CA ASN A 116 -5.52 -15.36 20.84
C ASN A 116 -5.73 -15.46 22.35
N LYS A 117 -6.64 -14.67 22.94
CA LYS A 117 -7.04 -14.80 24.35
C LYS A 117 -7.99 -15.96 24.64
N LYS A 118 -8.64 -16.52 23.62
CA LYS A 118 -9.55 -17.67 23.74
C LYS A 118 -8.88 -19.01 23.43
N ALA A 119 -7.63 -18.98 22.98
CA ALA A 119 -6.80 -20.14 22.63
C ALA A 119 -5.97 -20.62 23.83
#